data_AF-A0A410VCT1-F1
#
_entry.id   AF-A0A410VCT1-F1
#
_cell.length_a   1.000
_cell.length_b   1.000
_cell.length_c   1.000
_cell.angle_alpha   90.00
_cell.angle_beta   90.00
_cell.angle_gamma   90.00
#
_symmetry.space_group_name_H-M   'P 1'
#
loop_
_entity.id
_entity.type
_entity.pdbx_description
1 polymer ?
#
loop_
_entity_poly.entity_id
_entity_poly.type
_entity_poly.pdbx_seq_one_letter_code
_entity_poly.pdbx_strand_id
1 'polypeptide(L)'
;MTEHTVDLDKHRGMAAQKATELRRALAEVEANVRELREREADLENRMMAVPAASWAEAATKARYLLNLYAASLPVEDTRHRALVAALFDDFARLSEEA
;
A
#
# COMPACT_ATOMS: atom_id res chain seq x y z
N MET A 1 -3.02 56.94 -2.53
CA MET A 1 -3.12 55.47 -2.69
C MET A 1 -1.99 55.05 -3.60
N THR A 2 -0.97 54.37 -3.08
CA THR A 2 0.12 53.81 -3.87
C THR A 2 -0.28 52.41 -4.30
N GLU A 3 -0.75 52.27 -5.54
CA GLU A 3 -0.93 50.97 -6.15
C GLU A 3 0.44 50.32 -6.33
N HIS A 4 0.70 49.29 -5.52
CA HIS A 4 1.86 48.42 -5.72
C HIS A 4 1.67 47.69 -7.05
N THR A 5 2.39 48.11 -8.08
CA THR A 5 2.39 47.43 -9.39
C THR A 5 2.95 46.02 -9.20
N VAL A 6 2.07 45.02 -9.23
CA VAL A 6 2.44 43.61 -9.14
C VAL A 6 3.18 43.22 -10.42
N ASP A 7 4.45 42.80 -10.29
CA ASP A 7 5.27 42.33 -11.41
C ASP A 7 4.81 40.94 -11.87
N LEU A 8 3.88 40.93 -12.81
CA LEU A 8 3.24 39.72 -13.35
C LEU A 8 4.23 38.75 -14.00
N ASP A 9 5.37 39.24 -14.53
CA ASP A 9 6.33 38.38 -15.23
C ASP A 9 7.14 37.53 -14.24
N LYS A 10 7.59 38.15 -13.14
CA LYS A 10 8.21 37.46 -12.02
C LYS A 10 7.27 36.42 -11.38
N HIS A 11 5.98 36.77 -11.23
CA HIS A 11 4.98 35.83 -10.73
C HIS A 11 4.75 34.64 -11.67
N ARG A 12 4.75 34.86 -13.00
CA ARG A 12 4.63 33.79 -14.01
C ARG A 12 5.85 32.87 -14.02
N GLY A 13 7.07 33.42 -13.91
CA GLY A 13 8.30 32.64 -13.81
C GLY A 13 8.31 31.73 -12.57
N MET A 14 7.91 32.25 -11.41
CA MET A 14 7.77 31.45 -10.19
C MET A 14 6.69 30.38 -10.30
N ALA A 15 5.56 30.68 -10.95
CA ALA A 15 4.50 29.69 -11.19
C ALA A 15 4.96 28.55 -12.11
N ALA A 16 5.71 28.87 -13.18
CA ALA A 16 6.27 27.88 -14.09
C ALA A 16 7.31 26.99 -13.39
N GLN A 17 8.16 27.58 -12.55
CA GLN A 17 9.13 26.85 -11.74
C GLN A 17 8.42 25.89 -10.78
N LYS A 18 7.45 26.37 -10.00
CA LYS A 18 6.67 25.53 -9.07
C LYS A 18 5.94 24.40 -9.78
N ALA A 19 5.36 24.65 -10.95
CA ALA A 19 4.72 23.62 -11.75
C ALA A 19 5.73 22.55 -12.21
N THR A 20 6.96 22.93 -12.48
CA THR A 20 8.03 22.00 -12.87
C THR A 20 8.51 21.18 -11.68
N GLU A 21 8.74 21.81 -10.53
CA GLU A 21 9.09 21.15 -9.28
C GLU A 21 8.02 20.13 -8.86
N LEU A 22 6.73 20.49 -8.97
CA LEU A 22 5.63 19.58 -8.66
C LEU A 22 5.59 18.36 -9.59
N ARG A 23 5.80 18.55 -10.90
CA ARG A 23 5.88 17.43 -11.86
C ARG A 23 7.05 16.51 -11.55
N ARG A 24 8.21 17.08 -11.19
CA ARG A 24 9.38 16.29 -10.80
C ARG A 24 9.12 15.49 -9.53
N ALA A 25 8.56 16.11 -8.50
CA ALA A 25 8.20 15.42 -7.27
C ALA A 25 7.18 14.29 -7.52
N LEU A 26 6.18 14.53 -8.38
CA LEU A 26 5.23 13.49 -8.78
C LEU A 26 5.93 12.32 -9.50
N ALA A 27 6.82 12.61 -10.46
CA ALA A 27 7.58 11.57 -11.17
C ALA A 27 8.49 10.76 -10.23
N GLU A 28 9.12 11.41 -9.24
CA GLU A 28 9.92 10.74 -8.21
C GLU A 28 9.05 9.84 -7.32
N VAL A 29 7.86 10.30 -6.92
CA VAL A 29 6.89 9.48 -6.16
C VAL A 29 6.42 8.29 -6.98
N GLU A 30 6.06 8.48 -8.26
CA GLU A 30 5.63 7.39 -9.15
C GLU A 30 6.72 6.33 -9.35
N ALA A 31 7.98 6.75 -9.49
CA ALA A 31 9.12 5.83 -9.57
C ALA A 31 9.28 5.02 -8.27
N ASN A 32 9.22 5.68 -7.12
CA ASN A 32 9.32 5.03 -5.81
C ASN A 32 8.16 4.05 -5.56
N VAL A 33 6.94 4.41 -5.95
CA VAL A 33 5.76 3.51 -5.84
C VAL A 33 5.94 2.26 -6.71
N ARG A 34 6.50 2.40 -7.91
CA ARG A 34 6.78 1.26 -8.79
C ARG A 34 7.83 0.33 -8.19
N GLU A 35 8.95 0.89 -7.74
CA GLU A 35 10.02 0.12 -7.11
C GLU A 35 9.53 -0.60 -5.84
N LEU A 36 8.69 0.06 -5.04
CA LEU A 36 8.09 -0.56 -3.86
C LEU A 36 7.21 -1.77 -4.23
N ARG A 37 6.36 -1.63 -5.25
CA ARG A 37 5.51 -2.73 -5.74
C ARG A 37 6.32 -3.91 -6.27
N GLU A 38 7.40 -3.65 -6.99
CA GLU A 38 8.29 -4.71 -7.49
C GLU A 38 8.94 -5.47 -6.33
N ARG A 39 9.44 -4.75 -5.33
CA ARG A 39 10.04 -5.36 -4.14
C ARG A 39 9.03 -6.15 -3.29
N GLU A 40 7.80 -5.63 -3.16
CA GLU A 40 6.70 -6.33 -2.47
C GLU A 40 6.39 -7.65 -3.17
N ALA A 41 6.17 -7.63 -4.49
CA ALA A 41 5.90 -8.83 -5.27
C ALA A 41 7.05 -9.86 -5.19
N ASP A 42 8.31 -9.40 -5.22
CA ASP A 42 9.46 -10.28 -5.04
C ASP A 42 9.49 -10.95 -3.66
N LEU A 43 9.11 -10.23 -2.61
CA LEU A 43 9.06 -10.75 -1.25
C LEU A 43 7.92 -11.76 -1.09
N GLU A 44 6.74 -11.45 -1.63
CA GLU A 44 5.60 -12.38 -1.68
C GLU A 44 5.96 -13.67 -2.40
N ASN A 45 6.59 -13.57 -3.57
CA ASN A 45 7.04 -14.72 -4.35
C ASN A 45 8.02 -15.59 -3.56
N ARG A 46 9.00 -14.98 -2.87
CA ARG A 46 9.96 -15.72 -2.03
C ARG A 46 9.28 -16.39 -0.84
N MET A 47 8.35 -15.69 -0.19
CA MET A 47 7.58 -16.23 0.93
C MET A 47 6.78 -17.47 0.52
N MET A 48 6.22 -17.47 -0.69
CA MET A 48 5.44 -18.58 -1.23
C MET A 48 6.26 -19.70 -1.87
N ALA A 49 7.46 -19.39 -2.38
CA ALA A 49 8.33 -20.39 -2.99
C ALA A 49 8.86 -21.42 -1.99
N VAL A 50 9.00 -21.05 -0.72
CA VAL A 50 9.42 -21.97 0.34
C VAL A 50 8.18 -22.64 0.95
N PRO A 51 8.05 -23.97 0.89
CA PRO A 51 6.98 -24.68 1.59
C PRO A 51 7.04 -24.38 3.10
N ALA A 52 5.88 -24.22 3.72
CA ALA A 52 5.82 -24.02 5.17
C ALA A 52 6.36 -25.26 5.91
N ALA A 53 7.25 -25.06 6.89
CA ALA A 53 7.83 -26.13 7.69
C ALA A 53 6.94 -26.53 8.88
N SER A 54 5.96 -25.70 9.24
CA SER A 54 5.04 -25.92 10.35
C SER A 54 3.64 -25.36 10.06
N TRP A 55 2.66 -25.80 10.84
CA TRP A 55 1.31 -25.23 10.82
C TRP A 55 1.28 -23.75 11.18
N ALA A 56 2.08 -23.31 12.16
CA ALA A 56 2.16 -21.90 12.54
C ALA A 56 2.70 -21.03 11.39
N GLU A 57 3.70 -21.53 10.65
CA GLU A 57 4.22 -20.84 9.47
C GLU A 57 3.18 -20.80 8.34
N ALA A 58 2.49 -21.91 8.08
CA ALA A 58 1.42 -21.96 7.08
C ALA A 58 0.26 -21.00 7.41
N ALA A 59 -0.17 -20.96 8.67
CA ALA A 59 -1.20 -20.04 9.15
C ALA A 59 -0.78 -18.58 9.01
N THR A 60 0.51 -18.27 9.23
CA THR A 60 1.05 -16.91 9.02
C THR A 60 0.99 -16.51 7.54
N LYS A 61 1.42 -17.39 6.62
CA LYS A 61 1.31 -17.16 5.17
C LYS A 61 -0.15 -16.98 4.72
N ALA A 62 -1.06 -17.80 5.26
CA ALA A 62 -2.48 -17.67 5.00
C ALA A 62 -3.06 -16.35 5.51
N ARG A 63 -2.71 -15.94 6.74
CA ARG A 63 -3.14 -14.68 7.33
C ARG A 63 -2.70 -13.48 6.50
N TYR A 64 -1.48 -13.50 5.97
CA TYR A 64 -1.00 -12.47 5.06
C TYR A 64 -1.86 -12.36 3.80
N LEU A 65 -2.11 -13.47 3.09
CA LEU A 65 -2.94 -13.47 1.89
C LEU A 65 -4.39 -13.03 2.16
N LEU A 66 -4.96 -13.47 3.27
CA LEU A 66 -6.33 -13.13 3.62
C LEU A 66 -6.49 -11.66 4.00
N ASN A 67 -5.46 -11.04 4.58
CA ASN A 67 -5.45 -9.59 4.78
C ASN A 67 -5.42 -8.84 3.46
N LEU A 68 -4.60 -9.27 2.49
CA LEU A 68 -4.58 -8.67 1.14
C LEU A 68 -5.93 -8.83 0.44
N TYR A 69 -6.49 -10.04 0.49
CA TYR A 69 -7.83 -10.31 -0.02
C TYR A 69 -8.87 -9.38 0.62
N ALA A 70 -8.92 -9.30 1.94
CA ALA A 70 -9.86 -8.45 2.66
C ALA A 70 -9.65 -6.95 2.35
N ALA A 71 -8.42 -6.50 2.14
CA ALA A 71 -8.13 -5.12 1.75
C ALA A 71 -8.61 -4.81 0.33
N SER A 72 -8.56 -5.79 -0.59
CA SER A 72 -9.03 -5.65 -1.97
C SER A 72 -10.55 -5.66 -2.14
N LEU A 73 -11.30 -6.14 -1.14
CA LEU A 73 -12.75 -6.22 -1.20
C LEU A 73 -13.40 -4.82 -1.22
N PRO A 74 -14.56 -4.67 -1.87
CA PRO A 74 -15.41 -3.49 -1.68
C PRO A 74 -15.77 -3.28 -0.20
N VAL A 75 -16.09 -2.05 0.18
CA VAL A 75 -16.42 -1.72 1.58
C VAL A 75 -17.74 -2.38 1.99
N GLU A 76 -18.64 -2.57 1.03
CA GLU A 76 -19.97 -3.14 1.20
C GLU A 76 -19.97 -4.66 1.38
N ASP A 77 -18.87 -5.34 1.03
CA ASP A 77 -18.75 -6.79 1.13
C ASP A 77 -18.49 -7.25 2.57
N THR A 78 -19.52 -7.08 3.39
CA THR A 78 -19.51 -7.45 4.81
C THR A 78 -19.45 -8.96 5.02
N ARG A 79 -19.99 -9.75 4.08
CA ARG A 79 -20.02 -11.21 4.17
C ARG A 79 -18.62 -11.80 4.10
N HIS A 80 -17.83 -11.48 3.08
CA HIS A 80 -16.49 -12.04 2.94
C HIS A 80 -15.55 -11.55 4.06
N ARG A 81 -15.70 -10.30 4.50
CA ARG A 81 -14.96 -9.77 5.67
C ARG A 81 -15.27 -10.55 6.94
N ALA A 82 -16.54 -10.90 7.18
CA ALA A 82 -16.93 -11.70 8.33
C ALA A 82 -16.34 -13.13 8.28
N LEU A 83 -16.28 -13.75 7.10
CA LEU A 83 -15.65 -15.05 6.92
C LEU A 83 -14.14 -15.01 7.19
N VAL A 84 -13.45 -13.99 6.70
CA VAL A 84 -12.01 -13.79 6.98
C VAL A 84 -11.77 -13.59 8.47
N ALA A 85 -12.60 -12.79 9.14
CA ALA A 85 -12.50 -12.57 10.58
C ALA A 85 -12.68 -13.87 11.37
N ALA A 86 -13.71 -14.67 11.06
CA ALA A 86 -13.93 -15.96 11.70
C ALA A 86 -12.72 -16.90 11.54
N LEU A 87 -12.08 -16.91 10.36
CA LEU A 87 -10.88 -17.73 10.15
C LEU A 87 -9.67 -17.24 10.97
N PHE A 88 -9.54 -15.93 11.17
CA PHE A 88 -8.49 -15.37 12.04
C PHE A 88 -8.72 -15.73 13.50
N ASP A 89 -9.98 -15.78 13.96
CA ASP A 89 -10.31 -16.23 15.31
C ASP A 89 -9.91 -17.71 15.50
N ASP A 90 -10.18 -18.56 14.50
CA ASP A 90 -9.74 -19.95 14.51
C ASP A 90 -8.21 -20.10 14.53
N PHE A 91 -7.49 -19.29 13.75
CA PHE A 91 -6.03 -19.29 13.78
C PHE A 91 -5.48 -18.85 15.12
N ALA A 92 -6.07 -17.82 15.74
CA ALA A 92 -5.67 -17.36 17.06
C ALA A 92 -5.87 -18.46 18.11
N ARG A 93 -7.07 -19.07 18.14
CA ARG A 93 -7.38 -20.18 19.06
C ARG A 93 -6.40 -21.35 18.90
N LEU A 94 -6.16 -21.79 17.68
CA LEU A 94 -5.26 -22.92 17.40
C LEU A 94 -3.78 -22.60 17.68
N SER A 95 -3.39 -21.33 17.62
CA SER A 95 -2.03 -20.90 17.95
C SER A 95 -1.76 -20.83 19.46
N GLU A 96 -2.80 -20.69 20.28
CA GLU A 96 -2.70 -20.76 21.75
C GLU A 96 -2.68 -22.21 22.26
N GLU A 97 -3.16 -23.16 21.44
CA GLU A 97 -3.22 -24.59 21.75
C GLU A 97 -1.95 -25.37 21.37
N ALA A 98 -1.05 -24.78 20.56
CA ALA A 98 0.14 -25.41 19.97
C ALA A 98 1.44 -25.06 20.72
#